data_AF-A0A535BLG2-F1
#
_entry.id   AF-A0A535BLG2-F1
#
_cell.length_a   1.000
_cell.length_b   1.000
_cell.length_c   1.000
_cell.angle_alpha   90.00
_cell.angle_beta   90.00
_cell.angle_gamma   90.00
#
_symmetry.space_group_name_H-M   'P 1'
#
loop_
_entity.id
_entity.type
_entity.pdbx_description
1 polymer ?
#
loop_
_entity_poly.entity_id
_entity_poly.type
_entity_poly.pdbx_seq_one_letter_code
_entity_poly.pdbx_strand_id
1 'polypeptide(L)'
;MDLTNIEYPVITPYGGRLVNLVVPEAEAKDLASYAGKLPSLQLSARSLCDLELLAVGAFSPLNRFMGQADYERVLTEMRLADGTLFPIPITLPATSPAGLERGQDIALRNLQNELIAVMTLEEIYSWDRAREATQVFGSTDERHPLVAEMQTWGNVYVSGRLRVVHLPRHYDFIDLRRTPSDVRDIFARLGYSNIVAFQTRNPIHRAHEELTKRAAAAINGALLIHPVIGMTKPGDIDHYTRVRIYKVLVDKYYDAQRTVLSLLPLAMRMAGPREAIWHSIIRRNYGATHFIVGRDHAGPGINSEGRPFYGPYDAQELLSRYEKEIGVQMVPFQELVYLPTEARYEETDKVAAGTITASISGTQVRTDYLGKGNRLPDWFTRPEIATILAELSPPTHQTGFCIWFTGLSGAGKSTIADILAVLLMEQGRQVTLLDGDVVRTHLSKGLGFSKEDRDTNIRRIGFVASEIVRHQGVVICAAVSPYRATRNECRAAVGPDQFIEVFVDTPLEICEQRDTKGMYAKARRGEIHGFTGIDDPYVCLTTTDCGPEDNARRIVRLLIERGFLGSSKTETKGRDH
;
A
#
# COMPACT_ATOMS: atom_id res chain seq x y z
N MET A 1 22.95 -28.49 29.82
CA MET A 1 23.95 -27.43 29.58
C MET A 1 23.53 -26.24 30.42
N ASP A 2 24.50 -25.57 31.07
CA ASP A 2 24.23 -24.36 31.82
C ASP A 2 23.99 -23.22 30.81
N LEU A 3 22.78 -22.66 30.79
CA LEU A 3 22.31 -21.73 29.74
C LEU A 3 22.54 -20.25 30.09
N THR A 4 23.35 -19.98 31.11
CA THR A 4 23.43 -18.67 31.77
C THR A 4 24.38 -17.66 31.12
N ASN A 5 25.26 -18.08 30.20
CA ASN A 5 26.18 -17.20 29.46
C ASN A 5 26.17 -17.50 27.95
N ILE A 6 25.15 -17.00 27.23
CA ILE A 6 25.23 -16.82 25.77
C ILE A 6 25.79 -15.41 25.53
N GLU A 7 27.09 -15.32 25.26
CA GLU A 7 27.66 -14.06 24.75
C GLU A 7 27.15 -13.82 23.32
N TYR A 8 26.46 -12.70 23.11
CA TYR A 8 26.07 -12.26 21.78
C TYR A 8 27.19 -11.39 21.19
N PRO A 9 27.71 -11.70 19.97
CA PRO A 9 28.76 -10.91 19.31
C PRO A 9 28.28 -9.52 18.83
N VAL A 10 26.97 -9.28 18.89
CA VAL A 10 26.28 -8.01 18.65
C VAL A 10 25.29 -7.77 19.80
N ILE A 11 24.75 -6.56 19.95
CA ILE A 11 23.88 -6.19 21.10
C ILE A 11 22.88 -7.27 21.53
N THR A 12 22.83 -7.57 22.83
CA THR A 12 21.90 -8.54 23.42
C THR A 12 20.45 -8.27 22.99
N PRO A 13 19.64 -9.28 22.64
CA PRO A 13 18.22 -9.11 22.31
C PRO A 13 17.46 -8.34 23.38
N TYR A 14 16.35 -7.71 22.99
CA TYR A 14 15.47 -7.03 23.94
C TYR A 14 14.75 -8.08 24.82
N GLY A 15 14.76 -7.87 26.14
CA GLY A 15 14.41 -8.92 27.11
C GLY A 15 15.47 -10.03 27.30
N GLY A 16 16.70 -9.84 26.81
CA GLY A 16 17.85 -10.69 27.13
C GLY A 16 18.09 -11.88 26.18
N ARG A 17 17.04 -12.39 25.52
CA ARG A 17 17.13 -13.49 24.54
C ARG A 17 16.14 -13.31 23.41
N LEU A 18 16.44 -13.89 22.24
CA LEU A 18 15.43 -14.01 21.18
C LEU A 18 14.38 -15.04 21.57
N VAL A 19 13.12 -14.67 21.43
CA VAL A 19 12.00 -15.60 21.38
C VAL A 19 12.11 -16.43 20.09
N ASN A 20 11.80 -17.72 20.17
CA ASN A 20 11.56 -18.57 19.01
C ASN A 20 10.31 -19.40 19.29
N LEU A 21 9.29 -19.28 18.44
CA LEU A 21 8.02 -20.01 18.56
C LEU A 21 7.87 -21.10 17.48
N VAL A 22 8.85 -21.23 16.57
CA VAL A 22 8.87 -22.25 15.53
C VAL A 22 9.21 -23.59 16.18
N VAL A 23 8.32 -24.56 16.05
CA VAL A 23 8.50 -25.89 16.64
C VAL A 23 9.48 -26.74 15.82
N PRO A 24 10.12 -27.77 16.41
CA PRO A 24 10.93 -28.72 15.65
C PRO A 24 10.13 -29.43 14.55
N GLU A 25 10.80 -29.85 13.46
CA GLU A 25 10.16 -30.45 12.28
C GLU A 25 9.28 -31.69 12.61
N ALA A 26 9.65 -32.46 13.63
CA ALA A 26 8.85 -33.59 14.12
C ALA A 26 7.51 -33.11 14.70
N GLU A 27 7.53 -32.16 15.65
CA GLU A 27 6.33 -31.57 16.23
C GLU A 27 5.49 -30.85 15.16
N ALA A 28 6.12 -30.21 14.17
CA ALA A 28 5.40 -29.57 13.06
C ALA A 28 4.54 -30.57 12.26
N LYS A 29 5.03 -31.80 12.02
CA LYS A 29 4.28 -32.87 11.33
C LYS A 29 3.12 -33.41 12.18
N ASP A 30 3.33 -33.55 13.48
CA ASP A 30 2.29 -33.98 14.42
C ASP A 30 1.19 -32.91 14.54
N LEU A 31 1.56 -31.63 14.68
CA LEU A 31 0.63 -30.50 14.70
C LEU A 31 -0.13 -30.35 13.38
N ALA A 32 0.51 -30.57 12.23
CA ALA A 32 -0.18 -30.54 10.93
C ALA A 32 -1.26 -31.63 10.83
N SER A 33 -0.99 -32.82 11.37
CA SER A 33 -1.94 -33.94 11.44
C SER A 33 -3.08 -33.69 12.44
N TYR A 34 -2.77 -33.05 13.57
CA TYR A 34 -3.72 -32.68 14.61
C TYR A 34 -4.65 -31.52 14.19
N ALA A 35 -4.12 -30.50 13.52
CA ALA A 35 -4.82 -29.28 13.12
C ALA A 35 -5.98 -29.49 12.12
N GLY A 36 -6.07 -30.66 11.48
CA GLY A 36 -7.26 -31.05 10.70
C GLY A 36 -8.51 -31.30 11.54
N LYS A 37 -8.37 -31.43 12.87
CA LYS A 37 -9.46 -31.67 13.83
C LYS A 37 -9.86 -30.41 14.62
N LEU A 38 -9.14 -29.30 14.42
CA LEU A 38 -9.29 -28.09 15.23
C LEU A 38 -10.21 -27.06 14.55
N PRO A 39 -10.97 -26.27 15.32
CA PRO A 39 -11.55 -25.03 14.80
C PRO A 39 -10.42 -24.14 14.26
N SER A 40 -10.66 -23.51 13.11
CA SER A 40 -9.66 -22.73 12.39
C SER A 40 -10.00 -21.25 12.41
N LEU A 41 -9.01 -20.41 12.70
CA LEU A 41 -9.08 -18.96 12.59
C LEU A 41 -8.19 -18.51 11.43
N GLN A 42 -8.78 -17.89 10.41
CA GLN A 42 -8.03 -17.28 9.31
C GLN A 42 -7.41 -15.96 9.78
N LEU A 43 -6.11 -15.82 9.55
CA LEU A 43 -5.33 -14.63 9.84
C LEU A 43 -5.51 -13.58 8.75
N SER A 44 -5.69 -12.32 9.15
CA SER A 44 -5.52 -11.18 8.25
C SER A 44 -4.06 -11.06 7.79
N ALA A 45 -3.80 -10.34 6.70
CA ALA A 45 -2.43 -10.07 6.25
C ALA A 45 -1.56 -9.40 7.34
N ARG A 46 -2.16 -8.52 8.16
CA ARG A 46 -1.52 -7.91 9.32
C ARG A 46 -1.16 -8.95 10.38
N SER A 47 -2.13 -9.77 10.77
CA SER A 47 -1.93 -10.82 11.79
C SER A 47 -0.91 -11.87 11.35
N LEU A 48 -0.78 -12.11 10.05
CA LEU A 48 0.24 -13.00 9.47
C LEU A 48 1.65 -12.39 9.58
N CYS A 49 1.81 -11.10 9.26
CA CYS A 49 3.07 -10.37 9.48
C CYS A 49 3.46 -10.33 10.96
N ASP A 50 2.48 -10.08 11.84
CA ASP A 50 2.71 -10.02 13.29
C ASP A 50 3.08 -11.41 13.85
N LEU A 51 2.43 -12.48 13.37
CA LEU A 51 2.79 -13.86 13.73
C LEU A 51 4.20 -14.23 13.25
N GLU A 52 4.61 -13.83 12.05
CA GLU A 52 5.96 -14.06 11.53
C GLU A 52 7.02 -13.40 12.44
N LEU A 53 6.80 -12.15 12.84
CA LEU A 53 7.73 -11.39 13.69
C LEU A 53 7.70 -11.83 15.17
N LEU A 54 6.58 -12.33 15.68
CA LEU A 54 6.51 -13.07 16.95
C LEU A 54 7.34 -14.36 16.87
N ALA A 55 7.16 -15.14 15.80
CA ALA A 55 7.74 -16.47 15.66
C ALA A 55 9.27 -16.48 15.65
N VAL A 56 9.88 -15.49 14.99
CA VAL A 56 11.34 -15.35 14.84
C VAL A 56 11.98 -14.45 15.91
N GLY A 57 11.21 -13.97 16.89
CA GLY A 57 11.70 -13.14 17.98
C GLY A 57 12.01 -11.69 17.62
N ALA A 58 11.52 -11.18 16.50
CA ALA A 58 11.65 -9.76 16.16
C ALA A 58 10.90 -8.86 17.16
N PHE A 59 9.86 -9.37 17.82
CA PHE A 59 9.14 -8.71 18.92
C PHE A 59 9.58 -9.13 20.33
N SER A 60 10.73 -9.81 20.50
CA SER A 60 11.22 -10.20 21.83
C SER A 60 11.22 -9.01 22.81
N PRO A 61 10.78 -9.18 24.08
CA PRO A 61 10.44 -10.46 24.72
C PRO A 61 9.04 -11.02 24.44
N LEU A 62 8.19 -10.32 23.66
CA LEU A 62 6.82 -10.75 23.41
C LEU A 62 6.79 -12.11 22.68
N ASN A 63 6.04 -13.06 23.22
CA ASN A 63 6.04 -14.48 22.81
C ASN A 63 4.64 -15.02 22.42
N ARG A 64 3.66 -14.12 22.31
CA ARG A 64 2.24 -14.37 22.02
C ARG A 64 1.62 -13.10 21.45
N PHE A 65 0.43 -13.23 20.86
CA PHE A 65 -0.47 -12.07 20.78
C PHE A 65 -0.85 -11.65 22.21
N MET A 66 -0.90 -10.35 22.48
CA MET A 66 -1.03 -9.81 23.84
C MET A 66 -2.30 -10.30 24.54
N GLY A 67 -2.13 -10.81 25.75
CA GLY A 67 -3.24 -11.00 26.69
C GLY A 67 -3.77 -9.65 27.17
N GLN A 68 -4.92 -9.65 27.85
CA GLN A 68 -5.59 -8.41 28.26
C GLN A 68 -4.71 -7.54 29.17
N ALA A 69 -3.93 -8.16 30.06
CA ALA A 69 -3.05 -7.45 30.99
C ALA A 69 -1.88 -6.72 30.29
N ASP A 70 -1.27 -7.34 29.27
CA ASP A 70 -0.27 -6.70 28.43
C ASP A 70 -0.90 -5.58 27.60
N TYR A 71 -2.00 -5.89 26.91
CA TYR A 71 -2.71 -4.96 26.04
C TYR A 71 -3.10 -3.66 26.76
N GLU A 72 -3.74 -3.77 27.93
CA GLU A 72 -4.21 -2.61 28.71
C GLU A 72 -3.05 -1.68 29.12
N ARG A 73 -1.92 -2.23 29.57
CA ARG A 73 -0.73 -1.44 29.94
C ARG A 73 0.05 -0.92 28.73
N VAL A 74 0.01 -1.61 27.59
CA VAL A 74 0.58 -1.11 26.34
C VAL A 74 -0.21 0.10 25.84
N LEU A 75 -1.53 0.11 25.98
CA LEU A 75 -2.34 1.29 25.67
C LEU A 75 -1.95 2.49 26.54
N THR A 76 -1.92 2.35 27.87
CA THR A 76 -1.81 3.50 28.79
C THR A 76 -0.38 3.89 29.18
N GLU A 77 0.53 2.92 29.26
CA GLU A 77 1.90 3.10 29.80
C GLU A 77 3.00 2.81 28.76
N MET A 78 2.65 2.29 27.58
CA MET A 78 3.61 1.71 26.62
C MET A 78 4.44 0.56 27.22
N ARG A 79 3.86 -0.24 28.13
CA ARG A 79 4.57 -1.31 28.85
C ARG A 79 3.78 -2.61 28.86
N LEU A 80 4.49 -3.74 28.80
CA LEU A 80 3.94 -5.07 29.07
C LEU A 80 3.58 -5.23 30.56
N ALA A 81 2.88 -6.30 30.91
CA ALA A 81 2.46 -6.61 32.27
C ALA A 81 3.63 -6.76 33.25
N ASP A 82 4.81 -7.17 32.78
CA ASP A 82 6.05 -7.25 33.58
C ASP A 82 6.76 -5.88 33.75
N GLY A 83 6.28 -4.82 33.09
CA GLY A 83 6.87 -3.48 33.10
C GLY A 83 7.85 -3.20 31.95
N THR A 84 8.20 -4.16 31.10
CA THR A 84 9.06 -3.96 29.92
C THR A 84 8.43 -2.97 28.94
N LEU A 85 9.18 -1.99 28.43
CA LEU A 85 8.70 -1.05 27.42
C LEU A 85 8.31 -1.78 26.12
N PHE A 86 7.05 -1.65 25.71
CA PHE A 86 6.53 -2.10 24.44
C PHE A 86 5.37 -1.17 24.01
N PRO A 87 5.53 -0.34 22.98
CA PRO A 87 4.63 0.81 22.76
C PRO A 87 3.40 0.54 21.88
N ILE A 88 3.38 -0.56 21.13
CA ILE A 88 2.37 -0.89 20.10
C ILE A 88 1.63 -2.16 20.49
N PRO A 89 0.28 -2.20 20.48
CA PRO A 89 -0.47 -3.42 20.74
C PRO A 89 -0.31 -4.43 19.59
N ILE A 90 -0.02 -5.68 19.94
CA ILE A 90 0.13 -6.81 19.01
C ILE A 90 -0.92 -7.85 19.39
N THR A 91 -2.13 -7.65 18.89
CA THR A 91 -3.33 -8.42 19.21
C THR A 91 -3.80 -9.24 18.00
N LEU A 92 -4.62 -10.26 18.25
CA LEU A 92 -5.24 -11.07 17.19
C LEU A 92 -6.77 -10.87 17.22
N PRO A 93 -7.35 -10.03 16.33
CA PRO A 93 -8.79 -9.86 16.22
C PRO A 93 -9.46 -11.10 15.63
N ALA A 94 -10.48 -11.63 16.30
CA ALA A 94 -11.29 -12.74 15.79
C ALA A 94 -12.57 -12.21 15.10
N THR A 95 -12.58 -12.17 13.77
CA THR A 95 -13.74 -11.71 12.96
C THR A 95 -14.95 -12.63 13.06
N SER A 96 -14.75 -13.93 13.31
CA SER A 96 -15.80 -14.88 13.65
C SER A 96 -15.42 -15.63 14.95
N PRO A 97 -15.85 -15.14 16.13
CA PRO A 97 -15.54 -15.77 17.41
C PRO A 97 -16.46 -16.97 17.74
N ALA A 98 -17.41 -17.32 16.87
CA ALA A 98 -18.29 -18.46 17.08
C ALA A 98 -17.51 -19.78 17.11
N GLY A 99 -17.65 -20.55 18.19
CA GLY A 99 -16.87 -21.78 18.42
C GLY A 99 -15.45 -21.54 18.95
N LEU A 100 -15.11 -20.31 19.37
CA LEU A 100 -13.87 -20.05 20.12
C LEU A 100 -14.11 -20.18 21.63
N GLU A 101 -13.52 -21.22 22.23
CA GLU A 101 -13.65 -21.53 23.67
C GLU A 101 -12.29 -21.49 24.37
N ARG A 102 -12.28 -20.93 25.60
CA ARG A 102 -11.06 -20.85 26.42
C ARG A 102 -10.58 -22.25 26.82
N GLY A 103 -9.30 -22.51 26.64
CA GLY A 103 -8.63 -23.78 26.94
C GLY A 103 -8.50 -24.72 25.74
N GLN A 104 -9.15 -24.43 24.60
CA GLN A 104 -9.03 -25.26 23.40
C GLN A 104 -7.80 -24.89 22.56
N ASP A 105 -7.32 -25.83 21.75
CA ASP A 105 -6.37 -25.54 20.68
C ASP A 105 -7.11 -25.10 19.40
N ILE A 106 -6.61 -24.06 18.73
CA ILE A 106 -7.15 -23.56 17.46
C ILE A 106 -6.06 -23.53 16.38
N ALA A 107 -6.43 -23.84 15.14
CA ALA A 107 -5.53 -23.76 13.98
C ALA A 107 -5.51 -22.33 13.41
N LEU A 108 -4.36 -21.67 13.41
CA LEU A 108 -4.16 -20.38 12.76
C LEU A 108 -3.73 -20.61 11.30
N ARG A 109 -4.54 -20.13 10.36
CA ARG A 109 -4.36 -20.34 8.92
C ARG A 109 -4.19 -19.03 8.16
N ASN A 110 -3.48 -19.03 7.04
CA ASN A 110 -3.52 -17.89 6.12
C ASN A 110 -4.83 -17.86 5.30
N LEU A 111 -4.99 -16.83 4.46
CA LEU A 111 -6.16 -16.68 3.58
C LEU A 111 -6.31 -17.80 2.54
N GLN A 112 -5.24 -18.55 2.28
CA GLN A 112 -5.19 -19.73 1.41
C GLN A 112 -5.46 -21.04 2.16
N ASN A 113 -5.86 -20.98 3.43
CA ASN A 113 -6.08 -22.10 4.36
C ASN A 113 -4.83 -22.94 4.72
N GLU A 114 -3.62 -22.51 4.36
CA GLU A 114 -2.39 -23.13 4.84
C GLU A 114 -2.26 -22.94 6.35
N LEU A 115 -1.86 -24.00 7.06
CA LEU A 115 -1.63 -23.97 8.51
C LEU A 115 -0.31 -23.27 8.83
N ILE A 116 -0.35 -22.20 9.63
CA ILE A 116 0.85 -21.46 10.04
C ILE A 116 1.23 -21.81 11.49
N ALA A 117 0.25 -21.90 12.38
CA ALA A 117 0.47 -22.20 13.79
C ALA A 117 -0.74 -22.89 14.44
N VAL A 118 -0.52 -23.51 15.60
CA VAL A 118 -1.58 -23.91 16.54
C VAL A 118 -1.45 -23.03 17.79
N MET A 119 -2.56 -22.40 18.20
CA MET A 119 -2.62 -21.60 19.43
C MET A 119 -3.47 -22.30 20.47
N THR A 120 -2.94 -22.52 21.68
CA THR A 120 -3.76 -22.86 22.84
C THR A 120 -4.43 -21.58 23.32
N LEU A 121 -5.76 -21.49 23.21
CA LEU A 121 -6.52 -20.27 23.47
C LEU A 121 -6.68 -20.03 24.97
N GLU A 122 -5.95 -19.06 25.52
CA GLU A 122 -5.90 -18.76 26.96
C GLU A 122 -6.82 -17.61 27.36
N GLU A 123 -7.09 -16.67 26.46
CA GLU A 123 -7.90 -15.47 26.70
C GLU A 123 -8.74 -15.09 25.47
N ILE A 124 -9.96 -14.61 25.73
CA ILE A 124 -10.87 -13.98 24.75
C ILE A 124 -11.42 -12.74 25.45
N TYR A 125 -11.19 -11.54 24.91
CA TYR A 125 -11.62 -10.29 25.55
C TYR A 125 -12.09 -9.25 24.52
N SER A 126 -13.08 -8.45 24.90
CA SER A 126 -13.56 -7.30 24.13
C SER A 126 -12.56 -6.15 24.20
N TRP A 127 -12.47 -5.35 23.13
CA TRP A 127 -11.65 -4.14 23.07
C TRP A 127 -12.49 -2.93 22.64
N ASP A 128 -12.04 -1.74 22.99
CA ASP A 128 -12.65 -0.48 22.57
C ASP A 128 -11.77 0.18 21.50
N ARG A 129 -12.29 0.20 20.27
CA ARG A 129 -11.63 0.77 19.09
C ARG A 129 -11.34 2.26 19.20
N ALA A 130 -12.27 3.04 19.76
CA ALA A 130 -12.08 4.49 19.90
C ALA A 130 -11.02 4.79 20.96
N ARG A 131 -11.04 4.03 22.07
CA ARG A 131 -10.02 4.08 23.11
C ARG A 131 -8.64 3.69 22.57
N GLU A 132 -8.51 2.57 21.87
CA GLU A 132 -7.22 2.15 21.27
C GLU A 132 -6.70 3.19 20.27
N ALA A 133 -7.56 3.65 19.35
CA ALA A 133 -7.17 4.64 18.35
C ALA A 133 -6.69 5.96 19.00
N THR A 134 -7.40 6.45 20.01
CA THR A 134 -7.01 7.64 20.77
C THR A 134 -5.69 7.44 21.53
N GLN A 135 -5.52 6.31 22.22
CA GLN A 135 -4.33 6.07 23.05
C GLN A 135 -3.07 5.81 22.20
N VAL A 136 -3.20 5.07 21.10
CA VAL A 136 -2.06 4.63 20.28
C VAL A 136 -1.71 5.63 19.18
N PHE A 137 -2.70 6.24 18.52
CA PHE A 137 -2.48 7.17 17.39
C PHE A 137 -2.78 8.64 17.70
N GLY A 138 -3.24 8.94 18.92
CA GLY A 138 -3.66 10.30 19.30
C GLY A 138 -4.93 10.79 18.59
N SER A 139 -5.64 9.92 17.85
CA SER A 139 -6.75 10.33 17.00
C SER A 139 -7.70 9.18 16.66
N THR A 140 -8.99 9.50 16.49
CA THR A 140 -10.02 8.61 15.92
C THR A 140 -10.36 8.97 14.47
N ASP A 141 -9.57 9.83 13.81
CA ASP A 141 -9.78 10.23 12.42
C ASP A 141 -9.46 9.08 11.45
N GLU A 142 -10.45 8.66 10.66
CA GLU A 142 -10.33 7.55 9.70
C GLU A 142 -9.40 7.85 8.52
N ARG A 143 -8.93 9.09 8.36
CA ARG A 143 -7.79 9.39 7.46
C ARG A 143 -6.48 8.78 7.97
N HIS A 144 -6.39 8.41 9.25
CA HIS A 144 -5.32 7.56 9.76
C HIS A 144 -5.53 6.13 9.23
N PRO A 145 -4.60 5.55 8.46
CA PRO A 145 -4.86 4.33 7.69
C PRO A 145 -5.21 3.13 8.57
N LEU A 146 -4.62 3.04 9.76
CA LEU A 146 -4.94 1.96 10.71
C LEU A 146 -6.28 2.18 11.46
N VAL A 147 -6.74 3.43 11.62
CA VAL A 147 -8.06 3.71 12.22
C VAL A 147 -9.18 3.32 11.25
N ALA A 148 -8.98 3.55 9.95
CA ALA A 148 -9.85 2.99 8.92
C ALA A 148 -9.80 1.46 8.89
N GLU A 149 -8.63 0.83 8.94
CA GLU A 149 -8.50 -0.63 8.92
C GLU A 149 -9.19 -1.28 10.13
N MET A 150 -9.06 -0.69 11.32
CA MET A 150 -9.72 -1.12 12.55
C MET A 150 -11.26 -1.16 12.48
N GLN A 151 -11.89 -0.49 11.50
CA GLN A 151 -13.34 -0.63 11.25
C GLN A 151 -13.73 -2.05 10.82
N THR A 152 -12.79 -2.81 10.27
CA THR A 152 -12.99 -4.15 9.70
C THR A 152 -12.61 -5.28 10.65
N TRP A 153 -12.03 -4.96 11.81
CA TRP A 153 -11.52 -5.94 12.75
C TRP A 153 -12.64 -6.59 13.58
N GLY A 154 -12.40 -7.83 14.03
CA GLY A 154 -13.33 -8.52 14.92
C GLY A 154 -13.42 -7.86 16.31
N ASN A 155 -14.63 -7.87 16.90
CA ASN A 155 -14.95 -7.18 18.15
C ASN A 155 -14.29 -7.77 19.42
N VAL A 156 -13.56 -8.88 19.30
CA VAL A 156 -12.79 -9.48 20.39
C VAL A 156 -11.36 -9.78 19.94
N TYR A 157 -10.43 -9.63 20.88
CA TYR A 157 -9.07 -10.14 20.75
C TYR A 157 -8.98 -11.52 21.40
N VAL A 158 -8.13 -12.36 20.80
CA VAL A 158 -7.78 -13.69 21.30
C VAL A 158 -6.28 -13.79 21.58
N SER A 159 -5.91 -14.50 22.64
CA SER A 159 -4.50 -14.68 23.04
C SER A 159 -4.26 -16.05 23.64
N GLY A 160 -3.01 -16.51 23.56
CA GLY A 160 -2.49 -17.68 24.27
C GLY A 160 -1.20 -18.20 23.66
N ARG A 161 -0.72 -19.34 24.16
CA ARG A 161 0.55 -19.94 23.74
C ARG A 161 0.50 -20.41 22.28
N LEU A 162 1.43 -19.88 21.49
CA LEU A 162 1.65 -20.25 20.10
C LEU A 162 2.63 -21.44 19.96
N ARG A 163 2.34 -22.31 18.99
CA ARG A 163 3.26 -23.30 18.41
C ARG A 163 3.26 -23.10 16.89
N VAL A 164 4.31 -22.49 16.36
CA VAL A 164 4.38 -22.12 14.93
C VAL A 164 4.91 -23.30 14.13
N VAL A 165 4.09 -23.81 13.22
CA VAL A 165 4.37 -25.01 12.41
C VAL A 165 5.37 -24.69 11.30
N HIS A 166 5.19 -23.55 10.64
CA HIS A 166 6.19 -22.95 9.76
C HIS A 166 5.96 -21.44 9.62
N LEU A 167 6.98 -20.71 9.22
CA LEU A 167 6.84 -19.29 8.86
C LEU A 167 5.99 -19.14 7.58
N PRO A 168 5.38 -17.97 7.33
CA PRO A 168 4.70 -17.71 6.06
C PRO A 168 5.63 -17.92 4.87
N ARG A 169 5.12 -18.59 3.82
CA ARG A 169 5.92 -18.88 2.62
C ARG A 169 5.98 -17.66 1.72
N HIS A 170 7.18 -17.16 1.50
CA HIS A 170 7.47 -16.08 0.57
C HIS A 170 8.29 -16.61 -0.61
N TYR A 171 7.98 -16.14 -1.81
CA TYR A 171 8.63 -16.58 -3.06
C TYR A 171 9.49 -15.48 -3.71
N ASP A 172 9.41 -14.26 -3.19
CA ASP A 172 10.08 -13.07 -3.68
C ASP A 172 11.27 -12.70 -2.78
N PHE A 173 12.44 -12.49 -3.40
CA PHE A 173 13.66 -12.00 -2.73
C PHE A 173 14.04 -12.79 -1.47
N ILE A 174 13.89 -14.13 -1.51
CA ILE A 174 14.09 -15.03 -0.37
C ILE A 174 15.47 -14.87 0.27
N ASP A 175 16.48 -14.60 -0.54
CA ASP A 175 17.89 -14.34 -0.18
C ASP A 175 18.09 -13.04 0.63
N LEU A 176 17.11 -12.13 0.62
CA LEU A 176 17.09 -10.88 1.40
C LEU A 176 16.11 -10.93 2.59
N ARG A 177 15.19 -11.89 2.64
CA ARG A 177 14.26 -12.11 3.76
C ARG A 177 14.97 -12.91 4.85
N ARG A 178 15.36 -12.25 5.94
CA ARG A 178 16.22 -12.82 6.98
C ARG A 178 15.62 -12.66 8.36
N THR A 179 15.79 -13.66 9.21
CA THR A 179 15.37 -13.62 10.62
C THR A 179 16.31 -12.74 11.46
N PRO A 180 15.93 -12.36 12.70
CA PRO A 180 16.84 -11.72 13.64
C PRO A 180 18.15 -12.50 13.84
N SER A 181 18.10 -13.83 13.91
CA SER A 181 19.29 -14.69 14.01
C SER A 181 20.20 -14.58 12.79
N ASP A 182 19.64 -14.70 11.58
CA ASP A 182 20.42 -14.61 10.32
C ASP A 182 21.17 -13.28 10.19
N VAL A 183 20.52 -12.17 10.53
CA VAL A 183 21.13 -10.82 10.45
C VAL A 183 22.21 -10.65 11.51
N ARG A 184 22.00 -11.16 12.73
CA ARG A 184 23.03 -11.19 13.79
C ARG A 184 24.25 -11.99 13.36
N ASP A 185 24.05 -13.18 12.77
CA ASP A 185 25.13 -14.04 12.29
C ASP A 185 25.91 -13.42 11.14
N ILE A 186 25.26 -12.65 10.26
CA ILE A 186 25.94 -11.88 9.21
C ILE A 186 26.88 -10.83 9.83
N PHE A 187 26.39 -10.00 10.76
CA PHE A 187 27.24 -8.97 11.37
C PHE A 187 28.33 -9.54 12.28
N ALA A 188 28.07 -10.66 12.96
CA ALA A 188 29.07 -11.40 13.72
C ALA A 188 30.23 -11.87 12.81
N ARG A 189 29.91 -12.45 11.64
CA ARG A 189 30.93 -12.86 10.65
C ARG A 189 31.67 -11.69 10.01
N LEU A 190 31.02 -10.54 9.84
CA LEU A 190 31.66 -9.30 9.35
C LEU A 190 32.49 -8.58 10.44
N GLY A 191 32.40 -9.00 11.71
CA GLY A 191 33.15 -8.42 12.83
C GLY A 191 32.65 -7.07 13.32
N TYR A 192 31.39 -6.70 13.06
CA TYR A 192 30.81 -5.41 13.50
C TYR A 192 29.95 -5.55 14.75
N SER A 193 30.38 -4.93 15.84
CA SER A 193 29.57 -4.70 17.05
C SER A 193 28.69 -3.45 16.91
N ASN A 194 29.22 -2.38 16.34
CA ASN A 194 28.50 -1.14 16.04
C ASN A 194 27.74 -1.26 14.71
N ILE A 195 26.41 -1.27 14.80
CA ILE A 195 25.49 -1.42 13.67
C ILE A 195 24.41 -0.34 13.78
N VAL A 196 24.23 0.46 12.72
CA VAL A 196 23.12 1.41 12.57
C VAL A 196 22.08 0.84 11.62
N ALA A 197 20.80 0.86 12.02
CA ALA A 197 19.71 0.42 11.16
C ALA A 197 18.94 1.60 10.56
N PHE A 198 18.57 1.45 9.28
CA PHE A 198 17.75 2.39 8.52
C PHE A 198 16.37 1.79 8.22
N GLN A 199 15.32 2.41 8.77
CA GLN A 199 13.93 2.13 8.43
C GLN A 199 13.55 2.86 7.14
N THR A 200 12.88 2.16 6.21
CA THR A 200 12.15 2.83 5.12
C THR A 200 10.97 2.02 4.61
N ARG A 201 9.96 2.74 4.12
CA ARG A 201 8.83 2.22 3.31
C ARG A 201 8.80 2.85 1.91
N ASN A 202 9.76 3.72 1.59
CA ASN A 202 9.85 4.52 0.36
C ASN A 202 11.13 4.15 -0.44
N PRO A 203 11.22 4.50 -1.73
CA PRO A 203 12.48 4.48 -2.47
C PRO A 203 13.61 5.26 -1.76
N ILE A 204 14.86 4.78 -1.89
CA ILE A 204 16.04 5.46 -1.35
C ILE A 204 16.66 6.33 -2.45
N HIS A 205 16.47 7.64 -2.33
CA HIS A 205 17.09 8.68 -3.17
C HIS A 205 18.46 9.14 -2.63
N ARG A 206 19.18 10.00 -3.36
CA ARG A 206 20.56 10.44 -3.01
C ARG A 206 20.68 10.99 -1.58
N ALA A 207 19.72 11.81 -1.13
CA ALA A 207 19.69 12.33 0.24
C ALA A 207 19.73 11.20 1.29
N HIS A 208 18.89 10.17 1.14
CA HIS A 208 18.87 9.00 2.02
C HIS A 208 20.15 8.15 1.92
N GLU A 209 20.76 8.09 0.74
CA GLU A 209 22.05 7.42 0.53
C GLU A 209 23.19 8.10 1.31
N GLU A 210 23.27 9.44 1.23
CA GLU A 210 24.27 10.21 1.99
C GLU A 210 24.01 10.14 3.51
N LEU A 211 22.74 10.25 3.93
CA LEU A 211 22.30 10.15 5.32
C LEU A 211 22.81 8.86 5.99
N THR A 212 22.51 7.72 5.36
CA THR A 212 22.83 6.41 5.93
C THR A 212 24.34 6.11 5.91
N LYS A 213 25.07 6.60 4.90
CA LYS A 213 26.53 6.57 4.86
C LYS A 213 27.15 7.42 5.97
N ARG A 214 26.67 8.65 6.18
CA ARG A 214 27.08 9.51 7.30
C ARG A 214 26.81 8.84 8.65
N ALA A 215 25.64 8.24 8.82
CA ALA A 215 25.26 7.53 10.04
C ALA A 215 26.22 6.39 10.38
N ALA A 216 26.53 5.53 9.42
CA ALA A 216 27.43 4.39 9.61
C ALA A 216 28.88 4.83 9.89
N ALA A 217 29.34 5.88 9.19
CA ALA A 217 30.65 6.47 9.43
C ALA A 217 30.76 7.12 10.82
N ALA A 218 29.73 7.83 11.28
CA ALA A 218 29.71 8.51 12.57
C ALA A 218 29.83 7.55 13.77
N ILE A 219 29.32 6.32 13.64
CA ILE A 219 29.44 5.28 14.67
C ILE A 219 30.64 4.34 14.46
N ASN A 220 31.47 4.61 13.44
CA ASN A 220 32.53 3.73 12.94
C ASN A 220 32.08 2.25 12.80
N GLY A 221 30.92 2.05 12.18
CA GLY A 221 30.20 0.78 12.19
C GLY A 221 29.64 0.36 10.83
N ALA A 222 28.82 -0.69 10.87
CA ALA A 222 28.10 -1.21 9.72
C ALA A 222 26.67 -0.65 9.62
N LEU A 223 26.10 -0.76 8.42
CA LEU A 223 24.75 -0.30 8.07
C LEU A 223 23.83 -1.49 7.80
N LEU A 224 22.69 -1.53 8.49
CA LEU A 224 21.57 -2.41 8.19
C LEU A 224 20.49 -1.61 7.45
N ILE A 225 20.46 -1.70 6.12
CA ILE A 225 19.36 -1.15 5.31
C ILE A 225 18.19 -2.11 5.45
N HIS A 226 17.14 -1.67 6.16
CA HIS A 226 16.11 -2.55 6.68
C HIS A 226 14.68 -2.15 6.24
N PRO A 227 14.39 -2.11 4.92
CA PRO A 227 13.10 -1.71 4.41
C PRO A 227 11.95 -2.62 4.87
N VAL A 228 10.79 -2.02 5.08
CA VAL A 228 9.54 -2.76 5.30
C VAL A 228 8.95 -3.22 3.98
N ILE A 229 8.59 -4.50 3.93
CA ILE A 229 7.96 -5.16 2.78
C ILE A 229 6.63 -5.85 3.13
N GLY A 230 6.21 -5.83 4.40
CA GLY A 230 4.84 -6.13 4.79
C GLY A 230 3.91 -4.93 4.49
N MET A 231 2.87 -4.75 5.29
CA MET A 231 1.93 -3.64 5.12
C MET A 231 2.60 -2.30 5.42
N THR A 232 2.51 -1.36 4.46
CA THR A 232 3.02 0.02 4.58
C THR A 232 1.84 1.01 4.48
N LYS A 233 2.07 2.29 4.13
CA LYS A 233 0.97 3.24 4.00
C LYS A 233 0.21 2.97 2.68
N PRO A 234 -1.13 2.96 2.66
CA PRO A 234 -1.90 2.91 1.41
C PRO A 234 -1.48 4.00 0.42
N GLY A 235 -1.24 3.63 -0.84
CA GLY A 235 -0.73 4.52 -1.88
C GLY A 235 0.80 4.68 -1.92
N ASP A 236 1.55 3.97 -1.06
CA ASP A 236 3.00 3.81 -1.24
C ASP A 236 3.31 2.96 -2.49
N ILE A 237 4.52 3.13 -3.02
CA ILE A 237 5.04 2.30 -4.12
C ILE A 237 5.13 0.83 -3.67
N ASP A 238 4.76 -0.09 -4.57
CA ASP A 238 4.78 -1.52 -4.31
C ASP A 238 6.16 -2.03 -3.86
N HIS A 239 6.20 -3.11 -3.08
CA HIS A 239 7.46 -3.57 -2.50
C HIS A 239 8.40 -4.20 -3.53
N TYR A 240 7.92 -4.73 -4.66
CA TYR A 240 8.78 -5.28 -5.71
C TYR A 240 9.61 -4.18 -6.37
N THR A 241 8.98 -3.07 -6.76
CA THR A 241 9.67 -1.88 -7.29
C THR A 241 10.64 -1.32 -6.26
N ARG A 242 10.22 -1.19 -4.99
CA ARG A 242 11.09 -0.71 -3.91
C ARG A 242 12.29 -1.63 -3.68
N VAL A 243 12.13 -2.95 -3.67
CA VAL A 243 13.24 -3.90 -3.48
C VAL A 243 14.19 -3.93 -4.68
N ARG A 244 13.69 -3.79 -5.93
CA ARG A 244 14.56 -3.55 -7.10
C ARG A 244 15.44 -2.31 -6.91
N ILE A 245 14.85 -1.21 -6.42
CA ILE A 245 15.57 0.03 -6.12
C ILE A 245 16.63 -0.19 -5.02
N TYR A 246 16.26 -0.83 -3.91
CA TYR A 246 17.20 -1.07 -2.81
C TYR A 246 18.37 -1.97 -3.24
N LYS A 247 18.09 -3.06 -3.98
CA LYS A 247 19.11 -3.98 -4.48
C LYS A 247 20.10 -3.27 -5.40
N VAL A 248 19.61 -2.58 -6.43
CA VAL A 248 20.46 -1.81 -7.36
C VAL A 248 21.29 -0.75 -6.64
N LEU A 249 20.72 -0.09 -5.62
CA LEU A 249 21.44 0.91 -4.85
C LEU A 249 22.55 0.27 -4.00
N VAL A 250 22.26 -0.82 -3.27
CA VAL A 250 23.25 -1.51 -2.43
C VAL A 250 24.36 -2.13 -3.28
N ASP A 251 24.01 -2.89 -4.31
CA ASP A 251 24.95 -3.64 -5.16
C ASP A 251 25.95 -2.72 -5.89
N LYS A 252 25.59 -1.45 -6.15
CA LYS A 252 26.42 -0.49 -6.91
C LYS A 252 27.06 0.63 -6.08
N TYR A 253 26.42 1.06 -4.99
CA TYR A 253 26.80 2.32 -4.31
C TYR A 253 27.13 2.16 -2.83
N TYR A 254 27.04 0.96 -2.25
CA TYR A 254 27.45 0.70 -0.87
C TYR A 254 28.63 -0.26 -0.79
N ASP A 255 29.38 -0.15 0.30
CA ASP A 255 30.42 -1.12 0.64
C ASP A 255 29.77 -2.42 1.15
N ALA A 256 29.92 -3.50 0.37
CA ALA A 256 29.39 -4.82 0.68
C ALA A 256 30.02 -5.47 1.94
N GLN A 257 31.18 -5.00 2.40
CA GLN A 257 31.78 -5.44 3.67
C GLN A 257 31.19 -4.70 4.89
N ARG A 258 30.43 -3.61 4.67
CA ARG A 258 29.86 -2.76 5.73
C ARG A 258 28.35 -2.62 5.66
N THR A 259 27.69 -3.13 4.63
CA THR A 259 26.26 -2.87 4.39
C THR A 259 25.50 -4.17 4.16
N VAL A 260 24.46 -4.37 4.98
CA VAL A 260 23.53 -5.50 4.86
C VAL A 260 22.16 -4.97 4.46
N LEU A 261 21.68 -5.39 3.29
CA LEU A 261 20.27 -5.25 2.91
C LEU A 261 19.49 -6.45 3.46
N SER A 262 18.46 -6.20 4.26
CA SER A 262 17.54 -7.22 4.79
C SER A 262 16.11 -6.71 4.75
N LEU A 263 15.16 -7.56 4.37
CA LEU A 263 13.76 -7.17 4.22
C LEU A 263 12.96 -7.51 5.49
N LEU A 264 12.21 -6.54 6.02
CA LEU A 264 11.41 -6.70 7.22
C LEU A 264 9.92 -6.95 6.86
N PRO A 265 9.33 -8.12 7.19
CA PRO A 265 7.91 -8.41 6.97
C PRO A 265 7.00 -7.71 8.02
N LEU A 266 7.28 -6.46 8.37
CA LEU A 266 6.49 -5.69 9.32
C LEU A 266 5.18 -5.19 8.70
N ALA A 267 4.08 -5.33 9.41
CA ALA A 267 2.88 -4.56 9.13
C ALA A 267 2.92 -3.25 9.94
N MET A 268 3.31 -2.16 9.30
CA MET A 268 3.39 -0.85 9.94
C MET A 268 2.04 -0.39 10.47
N ARG A 269 2.06 0.40 11.54
CA ARG A 269 0.88 0.98 12.19
C ARG A 269 0.59 2.40 11.73
N MET A 270 1.61 3.08 11.18
CA MET A 270 1.68 4.52 10.98
C MET A 270 1.52 5.31 12.28
N ALA A 271 1.96 4.74 13.41
CA ALA A 271 1.79 5.29 14.76
C ALA A 271 2.93 6.23 15.19
N GLY A 272 3.61 6.86 14.24
CA GLY A 272 4.58 7.94 14.45
C GLY A 272 5.54 7.71 15.63
N PRO A 273 5.45 8.49 16.71
CA PRO A 273 6.34 8.36 17.87
C PRO A 273 6.34 7.00 18.57
N ARG A 274 5.17 6.38 18.77
CA ARG A 274 5.09 5.04 19.39
C ARG A 274 5.76 3.99 18.49
N GLU A 275 5.57 4.10 17.18
CA GLU A 275 6.19 3.22 16.20
C GLU A 275 7.70 3.46 16.03
N ALA A 276 8.23 4.65 16.35
CA ALA A 276 9.67 4.89 16.41
C ALA A 276 10.36 4.10 17.54
N ILE A 277 9.76 4.06 18.73
CA ILE A 277 10.20 3.18 19.84
C ILE A 277 10.12 1.71 19.42
N TRP A 278 8.98 1.30 18.83
CA TRP A 278 8.77 -0.08 18.38
C TRP A 278 9.81 -0.52 17.35
N HIS A 279 10.09 0.32 16.36
CA HIS A 279 11.14 0.09 15.38
C HIS A 279 12.52 -0.06 16.02
N SER A 280 12.83 0.70 17.08
CA SER A 280 14.10 0.59 17.81
C SER A 280 14.21 -0.75 18.54
N ILE A 281 13.13 -1.21 19.20
CA ILE A 281 13.06 -2.53 19.84
C ILE A 281 13.23 -3.65 18.80
N ILE A 282 12.51 -3.59 17.67
CA ILE A 282 12.67 -4.55 16.58
C ILE A 282 14.12 -4.56 16.09
N ARG A 283 14.73 -3.39 15.86
CA ARG A 283 16.10 -3.29 15.35
C ARG A 283 17.14 -3.76 16.36
N ARG A 284 16.93 -3.57 17.67
CA ARG A 284 17.71 -4.27 18.72
C ARG A 284 17.62 -5.78 18.57
N ASN A 285 16.43 -6.33 18.37
CA ASN A 285 16.26 -7.78 18.18
C ASN A 285 17.00 -8.29 16.94
N TYR A 286 17.07 -7.51 15.86
CA TYR A 286 17.92 -7.79 14.69
C TYR A 286 19.42 -7.49 14.85
N GLY A 287 19.88 -7.04 16.03
CA GLY A 287 21.29 -6.82 16.35
C GLY A 287 21.80 -5.38 16.14
N ALA A 288 20.94 -4.42 15.82
CA ALA A 288 21.37 -3.03 15.66
C ALA A 288 21.54 -2.31 17.01
N THR A 289 22.72 -1.72 17.21
CA THR A 289 23.06 -0.84 18.35
C THR A 289 22.50 0.58 18.21
N HIS A 290 22.28 1.02 16.98
CA HIS A 290 21.92 2.38 16.64
C HIS A 290 20.73 2.37 15.68
N PHE A 291 19.86 3.38 15.74
CA PHE A 291 18.70 3.47 14.86
C PHE A 291 18.47 4.89 14.33
N ILE A 292 18.34 5.02 13.01
CA ILE A 292 18.07 6.30 12.36
C ILE A 292 16.59 6.67 12.55
N VAL A 293 16.36 7.88 13.06
CA VAL A 293 15.02 8.50 13.13
C VAL A 293 15.06 9.85 12.42
N GLY A 294 14.36 9.94 11.29
CA GLY A 294 14.25 11.17 10.51
C GLY A 294 13.05 12.02 10.88
N ARG A 295 12.81 13.06 10.07
CA ARG A 295 11.59 13.86 10.08
C ARG A 295 10.35 13.01 9.74
N ASP A 296 9.24 13.23 10.46
CA ASP A 296 7.93 12.55 10.25
C ASP A 296 8.03 11.01 10.27
N HIS A 297 8.90 10.48 11.13
CA HIS A 297 9.21 9.05 11.18
C HIS A 297 7.98 8.20 11.51
N ALA A 298 7.62 7.30 10.60
CA ALA A 298 6.40 6.49 10.65
C ALA A 298 5.08 7.31 10.70
N GLY A 299 5.09 8.57 10.27
CA GLY A 299 3.89 9.40 10.17
C GLY A 299 3.02 9.07 8.94
N PRO A 300 1.68 9.13 9.07
CA PRO A 300 0.74 9.00 7.96
C PRO A 300 0.53 10.32 7.21
N GLY A 301 1.07 11.45 7.70
CA GLY A 301 0.89 12.78 7.12
C GLY A 301 -0.21 13.57 7.82
N ILE A 302 -1.19 14.10 7.07
CA ILE A 302 -2.23 15.02 7.54
C ILE A 302 -3.60 14.33 7.75
N ASN A 303 -4.35 14.84 8.73
CA ASN A 303 -5.71 14.45 9.12
C ASN A 303 -6.79 15.08 8.22
N SER A 304 -8.06 14.77 8.45
CA SER A 304 -9.20 15.27 7.67
C SER A 304 -9.31 16.80 7.63
N GLU A 305 -8.89 17.48 8.71
CA GLU A 305 -8.84 18.94 8.85
C GLU A 305 -7.60 19.59 8.21
N GLY A 306 -6.70 18.80 7.62
CA GLY A 306 -5.46 19.28 7.00
C GLY A 306 -4.28 19.51 7.94
N ARG A 307 -4.40 19.12 9.22
CA ARG A 307 -3.35 19.22 10.24
C ARG A 307 -2.49 17.94 10.29
N PRO A 308 -1.17 18.00 10.54
CA PRO A 308 -0.38 16.78 10.74
C PRO A 308 -0.92 15.91 11.88
N PHE A 309 -0.87 14.58 11.72
CA PHE A 309 -1.20 13.64 12.80
C PHE A 309 -0.18 13.67 13.95
N TYR A 310 1.09 13.90 13.61
CA TYR A 310 2.20 14.08 14.55
C TYR A 310 3.04 15.26 14.06
N GLY A 311 3.73 15.95 14.96
CA GLY A 311 4.73 16.94 14.59
C GLY A 311 5.97 16.30 13.94
N PRO A 312 6.78 17.09 13.23
CA PRO A 312 7.87 16.58 12.39
C PRO A 312 8.98 15.87 13.17
N TYR A 313 9.13 16.11 14.47
CA TYR A 313 10.21 15.56 15.30
C TYR A 313 9.73 14.85 16.58
N ASP A 314 8.41 14.75 16.81
CA ASP A 314 7.80 14.07 17.98
C ASP A 314 8.35 12.65 18.18
N ALA A 315 8.69 11.96 17.08
CA ALA A 315 9.29 10.64 17.11
C ALA A 315 10.73 10.62 17.66
N GLN A 316 11.53 11.66 17.37
CA GLN A 316 12.86 11.84 17.95
C GLN A 316 12.74 12.24 19.43
N GLU A 317 11.83 13.17 19.73
CA GLU A 317 11.56 13.61 21.11
C GLU A 317 11.11 12.46 22.01
N LEU A 318 10.21 11.60 21.55
CA LEU A 318 9.75 10.47 22.35
C LEU A 318 10.83 9.40 22.48
N LEU A 319 11.53 9.03 21.40
CA LEU A 319 12.59 8.01 21.46
C LEU A 319 13.75 8.44 22.39
N SER A 320 14.15 9.71 22.39
CA SER A 320 15.22 10.22 23.26
C SER A 320 14.97 10.00 24.76
N ARG A 321 13.70 9.86 25.18
CA ARG A 321 13.31 9.56 26.57
C ARG A 321 13.52 8.09 26.94
N TYR A 322 13.55 7.20 25.96
CA TYR A 322 13.57 5.74 26.14
C TYR A 322 14.78 5.03 25.53
N GLU A 323 15.60 5.67 24.70
CA GLU A 323 16.75 5.04 24.03
C GLU A 323 17.70 4.31 25.00
N LYS A 324 17.90 4.85 26.21
CA LYS A 324 18.70 4.23 27.28
C LYS A 324 18.08 2.96 27.85
N GLU A 325 16.75 2.91 27.95
CA GLU A 325 16.01 1.72 28.41
C GLU A 325 15.95 0.65 27.31
N ILE A 326 15.78 1.07 26.05
CA ILE A 326 15.83 0.20 24.88
C ILE A 326 17.25 -0.32 24.64
N GLY A 327 18.29 0.43 25.05
CA GLY A 327 19.70 0.13 24.78
C GLY A 327 20.11 0.36 23.33
N VAL A 328 19.31 1.10 22.55
CA VAL A 328 19.59 1.45 21.15
C VAL A 328 19.68 2.96 21.05
N GLN A 329 20.85 3.47 20.70
CA GLN A 329 21.09 4.89 20.57
C GLN A 329 20.43 5.44 19.30
N MET A 330 19.68 6.53 19.44
CA MET A 330 19.11 7.22 18.30
C MET A 330 20.22 7.93 17.50
N VAL A 331 20.14 7.82 16.17
CA VAL A 331 20.87 8.71 15.25
C VAL A 331 19.82 9.64 14.62
N PRO A 332 19.55 10.80 15.24
CA PRO A 332 18.58 11.74 14.70
C PRO A 332 19.13 12.38 13.42
N PHE A 333 18.25 12.63 12.45
CA PHE A 333 18.58 13.43 11.27
C PHE A 333 17.52 14.47 10.99
N GLN A 334 17.99 15.66 10.66
CA GLN A 334 17.20 16.71 10.02
C GLN A 334 16.95 16.37 8.54
N GLU A 335 16.11 17.16 7.88
CA GLU A 335 15.92 17.06 6.44
C GLU A 335 17.24 17.42 5.72
N LEU A 336 17.63 16.61 4.73
CA LEU A 336 18.79 16.88 3.88
C LEU A 336 18.37 17.57 2.58
N VAL A 337 18.98 18.71 2.29
CA VAL A 337 18.85 19.43 1.03
C VAL A 337 20.11 19.30 0.18
N TYR A 338 19.97 19.38 -1.13
CA TYR A 338 21.10 19.47 -2.06
C TYR A 338 21.55 20.93 -2.19
N LEU A 339 22.87 21.17 -2.24
CA LEU A 339 23.50 22.47 -2.42
C LEU A 339 24.08 22.54 -3.85
N PRO A 340 23.38 23.12 -4.84
CA PRO A 340 23.77 22.99 -6.25
C PRO A 340 25.14 23.61 -6.58
N THR A 341 25.53 24.67 -5.86
CA THR A 341 26.82 25.35 -6.00
C THR A 341 28.01 24.55 -5.45
N GLU A 342 27.76 23.59 -4.57
CA GLU A 342 28.79 22.80 -3.87
C GLU A 342 28.74 21.31 -4.22
N ALA A 343 27.77 20.88 -5.04
CA ALA A 343 27.53 19.51 -5.47
C ALA A 343 27.42 18.47 -4.32
N ARG A 344 26.98 18.91 -3.13
CA ARG A 344 26.85 18.10 -1.91
C ARG A 344 25.48 18.27 -1.26
N TYR A 345 25.23 17.50 -0.20
CA TYR A 345 24.00 17.58 0.59
C TYR A 345 24.36 18.10 1.98
N GLU A 346 23.42 18.77 2.62
CA GLU A 346 23.56 19.21 4.00
C GLU A 346 22.23 19.21 4.74
N GLU A 347 22.30 19.07 6.07
CA GLU A 347 21.15 19.19 6.97
C GLU A 347 20.66 20.65 6.99
N THR A 348 19.35 20.85 6.89
CA THR A 348 18.73 22.19 6.71
C THR A 348 19.10 23.22 7.77
N ASP A 349 19.40 22.79 9.00
CA ASP A 349 19.83 23.64 10.13
C ASP A 349 21.31 24.07 10.05
N LYS A 350 22.13 23.35 9.27
CA LYS A 350 23.55 23.66 9.02
C LYS A 350 23.77 24.48 7.74
N VAL A 351 22.72 24.73 6.97
CA VAL A 351 22.78 25.57 5.76
C VAL A 351 22.70 27.05 6.13
N ALA A 352 23.66 27.83 5.65
CA ALA A 352 23.67 29.28 5.89
C ALA A 352 22.47 29.99 5.23
N ALA A 353 21.94 31.01 5.88
CA ALA A 353 20.82 31.80 5.36
C ALA A 353 21.17 32.44 4.01
N GLY A 354 20.32 32.23 3.00
CA GLY A 354 20.52 32.72 1.64
C GLY A 354 21.32 31.77 0.72
N THR A 355 21.86 30.65 1.23
CA THR A 355 22.45 29.61 0.37
C THR A 355 21.39 28.97 -0.51
N ILE A 356 21.71 28.79 -1.79
CA ILE A 356 20.82 28.12 -2.76
C ILE A 356 20.72 26.64 -2.41
N THR A 357 19.50 26.17 -2.18
CA THR A 357 19.17 24.77 -1.91
C THR A 357 18.26 24.21 -3.00
N ALA A 358 18.25 22.88 -3.13
CA ALA A 358 17.30 22.17 -3.98
C ALA A 358 16.80 20.90 -3.29
N SER A 359 15.51 20.63 -3.45
CA SER A 359 14.82 19.41 -3.05
C SER A 359 13.70 19.10 -4.05
N ILE A 360 13.25 17.84 -4.09
CA ILE A 360 12.11 17.42 -4.92
C ILE A 360 11.19 16.59 -4.03
N SER A 361 9.96 17.06 -3.85
CA SER A 361 8.94 16.32 -3.10
C SER A 361 8.43 15.11 -3.89
N GLY A 362 7.91 14.10 -3.20
CA GLY A 362 7.28 12.93 -3.84
C GLY A 362 6.09 13.29 -4.75
N THR A 363 5.46 14.45 -4.54
CA THR A 363 4.45 14.99 -5.47
C THR A 363 5.10 15.45 -6.76
N GLN A 364 6.14 16.30 -6.71
CA GLN A 364 6.86 16.76 -7.89
C GLN A 364 7.50 15.61 -8.69
N VAL A 365 8.03 14.57 -8.01
CA VAL A 365 8.49 13.34 -8.66
C VAL A 365 7.41 12.74 -9.58
N ARG A 366 6.16 12.69 -9.11
CA ARG A 366 5.02 12.18 -9.91
C ARG A 366 4.54 13.18 -10.95
N THR A 367 4.30 14.43 -10.58
CA THR A 367 3.59 15.42 -11.43
C THR A 367 4.49 16.17 -12.41
N ASP A 368 5.71 16.50 -12.00
CA ASP A 368 6.62 17.35 -12.77
C ASP A 368 7.70 16.56 -13.50
N TYR A 369 8.01 15.36 -12.99
CA TYR A 369 8.96 14.44 -13.61
C TYR A 369 8.26 13.28 -14.33
N LEU A 370 7.91 12.22 -13.61
CA LEU A 370 7.50 10.94 -14.21
C LEU A 370 6.25 11.06 -15.09
N GLY A 371 5.18 11.71 -14.61
CA GLY A 371 3.94 11.92 -15.37
C GLY A 371 4.11 12.79 -16.63
N LYS A 372 5.10 13.70 -16.64
CA LYS A 372 5.45 14.49 -17.84
C LYS A 372 6.49 13.80 -18.73
N GLY A 373 7.05 12.67 -18.30
CA GLY A 373 8.16 11.99 -18.97
C GLY A 373 9.51 12.72 -18.85
N ASN A 374 9.64 13.69 -17.94
CA ASN A 374 10.92 14.35 -17.69
C ASN A 374 11.81 13.46 -16.82
N ARG A 375 13.09 13.33 -17.19
CA ARG A 375 14.09 12.58 -16.42
C ARG A 375 14.30 13.23 -15.04
N LEU A 376 14.24 12.42 -13.97
CA LEU A 376 14.63 12.83 -12.62
C LEU A 376 16.11 13.24 -12.58
N PRO A 377 16.49 14.34 -11.92
CA PRO A 377 17.88 14.78 -11.88
C PRO A 377 18.81 13.80 -11.16
N ASP A 378 20.05 13.68 -11.63
CA ASP A 378 21.04 12.75 -11.05
C ASP A 378 21.49 13.16 -9.63
N TRP A 379 21.31 14.44 -9.26
CA TRP A 379 21.47 14.92 -7.88
C TRP A 379 20.27 14.55 -6.99
N PHE A 380 19.11 14.22 -7.55
CA PHE A 380 17.99 13.75 -6.74
C PHE A 380 18.08 12.23 -6.54
N THR A 381 18.27 11.46 -7.62
CA THR A 381 18.26 10.00 -7.56
C THR A 381 19.29 9.40 -8.52
N ARG A 382 19.78 8.18 -8.23
CA ARG A 382 20.69 7.46 -9.15
C ARG A 382 19.98 7.15 -10.48
N PRO A 383 20.66 7.18 -11.64
CA PRO A 383 20.02 6.99 -12.94
C PRO A 383 19.22 5.69 -13.06
N GLU A 384 19.73 4.59 -12.53
CA GLU A 384 19.04 3.28 -12.56
C GLU A 384 17.76 3.28 -11.71
N ILE A 385 17.74 4.05 -10.63
CA ILE A 385 16.55 4.25 -9.79
C ILE A 385 15.53 5.12 -10.54
N ALA A 386 15.98 6.13 -11.28
CA ALA A 386 15.11 6.92 -12.15
C ALA A 386 14.45 6.04 -13.24
N THR A 387 15.22 5.12 -13.86
CA THR A 387 14.69 4.15 -14.81
C THR A 387 13.62 3.25 -14.19
N ILE A 388 13.90 2.62 -13.04
CA ILE A 388 12.93 1.74 -12.35
C ILE A 388 11.64 2.50 -11.98
N LEU A 389 11.74 3.77 -11.57
CA LEU A 389 10.58 4.60 -11.25
C LEU A 389 9.77 5.00 -12.51
N ALA A 390 10.45 5.25 -13.63
CA ALA A 390 9.80 5.55 -14.91
C ALA A 390 9.10 4.33 -15.53
N GLU A 391 9.60 3.11 -15.30
CA GLU A 391 8.91 1.87 -15.68
C GLU A 391 7.58 1.69 -14.93
N LEU A 392 7.53 2.03 -13.64
CA LEU A 392 6.32 1.93 -12.82
C LEU A 392 5.31 3.04 -13.12
N SER A 393 5.79 4.27 -13.28
CA SER A 393 4.97 5.46 -13.50
C SER A 393 5.26 6.04 -14.89
N PRO A 394 4.71 5.42 -15.95
CA PRO A 394 4.88 5.93 -17.30
C PRO A 394 4.22 7.32 -17.45
N PRO A 395 4.63 8.12 -18.43
CA PRO A 395 4.05 9.45 -18.68
C PRO A 395 2.52 9.38 -18.88
N THR A 396 1.77 10.43 -18.56
CA THR A 396 0.29 10.43 -18.62
C THR A 396 -0.25 10.03 -20.00
N HIS A 397 0.43 10.42 -21.09
CA HIS A 397 0.05 10.04 -22.47
C HIS A 397 0.26 8.55 -22.79
N GLN A 398 0.96 7.82 -21.92
CA GLN A 398 1.16 6.37 -21.96
C GLN A 398 0.25 5.65 -20.94
N THR A 399 -0.19 6.31 -19.86
CA THR A 399 -1.07 5.70 -18.85
C THR A 399 -2.42 5.23 -19.39
N GLY A 400 -3.00 4.22 -18.73
CA GLY A 400 -4.35 3.73 -19.03
C GLY A 400 -5.45 4.69 -18.54
N PHE A 401 -6.62 4.62 -19.16
CA PHE A 401 -7.80 5.38 -18.74
C PHE A 401 -9.11 4.73 -19.20
N CYS A 402 -10.18 4.99 -18.47
CA CYS A 402 -11.54 4.54 -18.77
C CYS A 402 -12.38 5.72 -19.27
N ILE A 403 -13.03 5.56 -20.43
CA ILE A 403 -14.09 6.44 -20.90
C ILE A 403 -15.41 5.74 -20.66
N TRP A 404 -16.20 6.27 -19.73
CA TRP A 404 -17.46 5.68 -19.32
C TRP A 404 -18.64 6.46 -19.89
N PHE A 405 -19.22 5.97 -20.98
CA PHE A 405 -20.45 6.52 -21.52
C PHE A 405 -21.66 6.02 -20.72
N THR A 406 -22.47 6.96 -20.24
CA THR A 406 -23.75 6.72 -19.56
C THR A 406 -24.87 7.51 -20.25
N GLY A 407 -26.13 7.04 -20.17
CA GLY A 407 -27.28 7.66 -20.85
C GLY A 407 -28.27 6.64 -21.43
N LEU A 408 -29.39 7.12 -22.01
CA LEU A 408 -30.51 6.30 -22.49
C LEU A 408 -30.12 5.30 -23.60
N SER A 409 -30.87 4.20 -23.78
CA SER A 409 -30.72 3.34 -24.97
C SER A 409 -31.06 4.15 -26.23
N GLY A 410 -30.43 3.91 -27.38
CA GLY A 410 -30.66 4.73 -28.58
C GLY A 410 -30.04 6.14 -28.55
N ALA A 411 -29.44 6.57 -27.43
CA ALA A 411 -28.73 7.86 -27.31
C ALA A 411 -27.46 7.99 -28.19
N GLY A 412 -27.05 6.94 -28.92
CA GLY A 412 -25.85 6.99 -29.77
C GLY A 412 -24.51 6.70 -29.06
N LYS A 413 -24.53 6.31 -27.78
CA LYS A 413 -23.32 5.92 -27.00
C LYS A 413 -22.39 4.97 -27.76
N SER A 414 -22.90 3.86 -28.29
CA SER A 414 -22.09 2.88 -29.04
C SER A 414 -21.46 3.52 -30.27
N THR A 415 -22.22 4.28 -31.06
CA THR A 415 -21.72 4.98 -32.26
C THR A 415 -20.60 5.97 -31.94
N ILE A 416 -20.72 6.75 -30.86
CA ILE A 416 -19.66 7.67 -30.42
C ILE A 416 -18.44 6.86 -29.91
N ALA A 417 -18.67 5.77 -29.18
CA ALA A 417 -17.63 4.89 -28.67
C ALA A 417 -16.84 4.18 -29.79
N ASP A 418 -17.51 3.73 -30.86
CA ASP A 418 -16.89 3.10 -32.04
C ASP A 418 -15.96 4.08 -32.76
N ILE A 419 -16.45 5.29 -33.06
CA ILE A 419 -15.65 6.34 -33.71
C ILE A 419 -14.47 6.73 -32.81
N LEU A 420 -14.71 6.89 -31.51
CA LEU A 420 -13.67 7.23 -30.54
C LEU A 420 -12.61 6.12 -30.43
N ALA A 421 -13.00 4.84 -30.49
CA ALA A 421 -12.06 3.73 -30.52
C ALA A 421 -11.10 3.84 -31.72
N VAL A 422 -11.62 4.12 -32.91
CA VAL A 422 -10.81 4.35 -34.12
C VAL A 422 -9.86 5.54 -33.93
N LEU A 423 -10.39 6.71 -33.52
CA LEU A 423 -9.57 7.92 -33.31
C LEU A 423 -8.44 7.72 -32.28
N LEU A 424 -8.66 6.89 -31.25
CA LEU A 424 -7.64 6.56 -30.26
C LEU A 424 -6.62 5.53 -30.77
N MET A 425 -7.05 4.55 -31.57
CA MET A 425 -6.15 3.62 -32.26
C MET A 425 -5.24 4.36 -33.27
N GLU A 426 -5.74 5.39 -33.96
CA GLU A 426 -4.92 6.27 -34.81
C GLU A 426 -3.83 7.02 -34.02
N GLN A 427 -4.04 7.31 -32.74
CA GLN A 427 -3.02 7.86 -31.83
C GLN A 427 -2.09 6.78 -31.22
N GLY A 428 -2.12 5.55 -31.74
CA GLY A 428 -1.29 4.44 -31.28
C GLY A 428 -1.73 3.82 -29.94
N ARG A 429 -2.93 4.10 -29.46
CA ARG A 429 -3.47 3.53 -28.21
C ARG A 429 -4.11 2.17 -28.49
N GLN A 430 -3.84 1.17 -27.64
CA GLN A 430 -4.63 -0.05 -27.60
C GLN A 430 -5.94 0.19 -26.85
N VAL A 431 -7.07 -0.08 -27.49
CA VAL A 431 -8.42 0.20 -26.98
C VAL A 431 -9.21 -1.10 -26.84
N THR A 432 -9.79 -1.34 -25.67
CA THR A 432 -10.83 -2.34 -25.45
C THR A 432 -12.19 -1.66 -25.40
N LEU A 433 -13.12 -2.09 -26.25
CA LEU A 433 -14.51 -1.62 -26.24
C LEU A 433 -15.41 -2.59 -25.47
N LEU A 434 -15.96 -2.13 -24.35
CA LEU A 434 -16.96 -2.83 -23.53
C LEU A 434 -18.34 -2.22 -23.81
N ASP A 435 -18.88 -2.54 -24.97
CA ASP A 435 -20.23 -2.14 -25.37
C ASP A 435 -21.31 -3.06 -24.76
N GLY A 436 -22.58 -2.65 -24.88
CA GLY A 436 -23.71 -3.41 -24.33
C GLY A 436 -23.84 -4.84 -24.87
N ASP A 437 -23.50 -5.09 -26.14
CA ASP A 437 -23.66 -6.41 -26.76
C ASP A 437 -22.48 -7.35 -26.42
N VAL A 438 -21.25 -6.84 -26.45
CA VAL A 438 -20.04 -7.55 -25.98
C VAL A 438 -20.19 -7.95 -24.52
N VAL A 439 -20.61 -7.02 -23.66
CA VAL A 439 -20.83 -7.29 -22.23
C VAL A 439 -21.94 -8.31 -22.02
N ARG A 440 -23.08 -8.19 -22.72
CA ARG A 440 -24.19 -9.16 -22.61
C ARG A 440 -23.79 -10.56 -23.08
N THR A 441 -22.95 -10.65 -24.10
CA THR A 441 -22.48 -11.93 -24.66
C THR A 441 -21.48 -12.63 -23.74
N HIS A 442 -20.49 -11.89 -23.21
CA HIS A 442 -19.33 -12.49 -22.54
C HIS A 442 -19.33 -12.39 -21.01
N LEU A 443 -19.90 -11.33 -20.43
CA LEU A 443 -19.79 -11.02 -19.00
C LEU A 443 -21.11 -11.15 -18.23
N SER A 444 -22.25 -11.00 -18.91
CA SER A 444 -23.56 -10.80 -18.26
C SER A 444 -24.64 -11.80 -18.69
N LYS A 445 -24.22 -12.94 -19.26
CA LYS A 445 -25.09 -14.11 -19.46
C LYS A 445 -25.65 -14.57 -18.11
N GLY A 446 -26.97 -14.78 -18.05
CA GLY A 446 -27.70 -15.16 -16.84
C GLY A 446 -28.19 -14.00 -15.97
N LEU A 447 -27.77 -12.75 -16.22
CA LEU A 447 -28.33 -11.57 -15.54
C LEU A 447 -29.58 -11.07 -16.25
N GLY A 448 -30.63 -10.76 -15.49
CA GLY A 448 -31.89 -10.23 -16.00
C GLY A 448 -31.86 -8.71 -16.30
N PHE A 449 -32.94 -8.04 -15.89
CA PHE A 449 -33.14 -6.60 -16.03
C PHE A 449 -33.59 -5.94 -14.72
N SER A 450 -33.54 -6.64 -13.58
CA SER A 450 -33.81 -6.05 -12.26
C SER A 450 -32.78 -4.95 -11.92
N LYS A 451 -33.04 -4.18 -10.86
CA LYS A 451 -32.04 -3.21 -10.35
C LYS A 451 -30.73 -3.92 -9.99
N GLU A 452 -30.82 -5.02 -9.25
CA GLU A 452 -29.67 -5.80 -8.78
C GLU A 452 -28.88 -6.44 -9.94
N ASP A 453 -29.57 -6.98 -10.95
CA ASP A 453 -28.93 -7.48 -12.18
C ASP A 453 -28.15 -6.37 -12.89
N ARG A 454 -28.73 -5.17 -12.99
CA ARG A 454 -28.08 -4.03 -13.65
C ARG A 454 -26.89 -3.55 -12.85
N ASP A 455 -27.02 -3.41 -11.54
CA ASP A 455 -25.91 -3.03 -10.67
C ASP A 455 -24.77 -4.06 -10.73
N THR A 456 -25.09 -5.36 -10.71
CA THR A 456 -24.13 -6.45 -10.89
C THR A 456 -23.46 -6.41 -12.26
N ASN A 457 -24.22 -6.17 -13.33
CA ASN A 457 -23.67 -5.98 -14.68
C ASN A 457 -22.70 -4.78 -14.72
N ILE A 458 -23.06 -3.65 -14.12
CA ILE A 458 -22.18 -2.47 -14.07
C ILE A 458 -20.90 -2.75 -13.26
N ARG A 459 -20.99 -3.42 -12.11
CA ARG A 459 -19.83 -3.84 -11.32
C ARG A 459 -18.89 -4.77 -12.10
N ARG A 460 -19.43 -5.71 -12.89
CA ARG A 460 -18.63 -6.58 -13.77
C ARG A 460 -17.87 -5.78 -14.84
N ILE A 461 -18.52 -4.82 -15.50
CA ILE A 461 -17.85 -3.91 -16.44
C ILE A 461 -16.76 -3.11 -15.71
N GLY A 462 -17.08 -2.54 -14.55
CA GLY A 462 -16.14 -1.74 -13.75
C GLY A 462 -14.88 -2.51 -13.34
N PHE A 463 -15.02 -3.76 -12.91
CA PHE A 463 -13.90 -4.63 -12.56
C PHE A 463 -13.00 -4.96 -13.78
N VAL A 464 -13.60 -5.29 -14.93
CA VAL A 464 -12.82 -5.53 -16.16
C VAL A 464 -12.12 -4.24 -16.62
N ALA A 465 -12.82 -3.10 -16.52
CA ALA A 465 -12.25 -1.79 -16.85
C ALA A 465 -11.09 -1.40 -15.92
N SER A 466 -11.17 -1.66 -14.60
CA SER A 466 -10.08 -1.34 -13.68
C SER A 466 -8.82 -2.15 -13.96
N GLU A 467 -8.95 -3.45 -14.26
CA GLU A 467 -7.77 -4.25 -14.62
C GLU A 467 -7.15 -3.84 -15.96
N ILE A 468 -7.96 -3.47 -16.98
CA ILE A 468 -7.42 -2.95 -18.25
C ILE A 468 -6.64 -1.64 -18.02
N VAL A 469 -7.21 -0.70 -17.25
CA VAL A 469 -6.58 0.59 -16.93
C VAL A 469 -5.31 0.40 -16.11
N ARG A 470 -5.31 -0.52 -15.15
CA ARG A 470 -4.14 -0.92 -14.34
C ARG A 470 -2.99 -1.42 -15.22
N HIS A 471 -3.30 -2.13 -16.30
CA HIS A 471 -2.33 -2.59 -17.30
C HIS A 471 -2.03 -1.54 -18.40
N GLN A 472 -2.30 -0.26 -18.12
CA GLN A 472 -2.08 0.89 -19.00
C GLN A 472 -2.90 0.91 -20.31
N GLY A 473 -3.87 0.01 -20.45
CA GLY A 473 -4.79 -0.04 -21.59
C GLY A 473 -5.83 1.09 -21.55
N VAL A 474 -6.38 1.42 -22.73
CA VAL A 474 -7.58 2.26 -22.82
C VAL A 474 -8.81 1.36 -22.83
N VAL A 475 -9.82 1.69 -22.03
CA VAL A 475 -11.11 1.02 -22.06
C VAL A 475 -12.24 2.02 -22.30
N ILE A 476 -13.11 1.71 -23.25
CA ILE A 476 -14.33 2.47 -23.52
C ILE A 476 -15.53 1.63 -23.10
N CYS A 477 -16.29 2.09 -22.12
CA CYS A 477 -17.48 1.40 -21.62
C CYS A 477 -18.73 2.12 -22.14
N ALA A 478 -19.60 1.42 -22.87
CA ALA A 478 -20.85 2.00 -23.41
C ALA A 478 -22.08 1.33 -22.77
N ALA A 479 -22.44 1.79 -21.57
CA ALA A 479 -23.51 1.20 -20.75
C ALA A 479 -24.66 2.21 -20.50
N VAL A 480 -25.86 1.72 -20.19
CA VAL A 480 -26.93 2.62 -19.69
C VAL A 480 -26.61 3.09 -18.27
N SER A 481 -25.99 2.21 -17.46
CA SER A 481 -25.44 2.49 -16.11
C SER A 481 -26.24 3.49 -15.27
N PRO A 482 -27.55 3.29 -15.04
CA PRO A 482 -28.42 4.39 -14.60
C PRO A 482 -28.19 4.86 -13.17
N TYR A 483 -27.71 3.99 -12.27
CA TYR A 483 -27.57 4.31 -10.85
C TYR A 483 -26.21 4.93 -10.54
N ARG A 484 -26.21 6.17 -10.03
CA ARG A 484 -24.99 6.94 -9.73
C ARG A 484 -24.08 6.26 -8.70
N ALA A 485 -24.65 5.65 -7.66
CA ALA A 485 -23.88 4.95 -6.64
C ALA A 485 -22.94 3.89 -7.25
N THR A 486 -23.48 3.06 -8.14
CA THR A 486 -22.74 2.01 -8.84
C THR A 486 -21.70 2.57 -9.82
N ARG A 487 -21.98 3.72 -10.46
CA ARG A 487 -20.97 4.44 -11.26
C ARG A 487 -19.83 4.98 -10.39
N ASN A 488 -20.13 5.47 -9.19
CA ASN A 488 -19.12 5.93 -8.22
C ASN A 488 -18.26 4.77 -7.68
N GLU A 489 -18.85 3.58 -7.47
CA GLU A 489 -18.09 2.36 -7.15
C GLU A 489 -17.09 2.02 -8.27
N CYS A 490 -17.52 2.03 -9.55
CA CYS A 490 -16.62 1.80 -10.68
C CYS A 490 -15.54 2.88 -10.81
N ARG A 491 -15.87 4.15 -10.58
CA ARG A 491 -14.92 5.27 -10.54
C ARG A 491 -13.85 5.08 -9.47
N ALA A 492 -14.24 4.63 -8.28
CA ALA A 492 -13.31 4.33 -7.19
C ALA A 492 -12.40 3.14 -7.51
N ALA A 493 -12.93 2.10 -8.17
CA ALA A 493 -12.15 0.93 -8.58
C ALA A 493 -11.15 1.21 -9.71
N VAL A 494 -11.50 2.06 -10.68
CA VAL A 494 -10.62 2.43 -11.81
C VAL A 494 -9.57 3.47 -11.41
N GLY A 495 -9.89 4.36 -10.46
CA GLY A 495 -9.08 5.53 -10.13
C GLY A 495 -9.79 6.83 -10.57
N PRO A 496 -10.08 7.78 -9.66
CA PRO A 496 -10.88 8.97 -9.98
C PRO A 496 -10.35 9.82 -11.14
N ASP A 497 -9.04 9.97 -11.26
CA ASP A 497 -8.38 10.77 -12.30
C ASP A 497 -8.39 10.06 -13.67
N GLN A 498 -8.42 8.72 -13.67
CA GLN A 498 -8.42 7.86 -14.86
C GLN A 498 -9.84 7.50 -15.34
N PHE A 499 -10.89 7.86 -14.59
CA PHE A 499 -12.29 7.58 -14.94
C PHE A 499 -13.01 8.82 -15.50
N ILE A 500 -13.13 8.86 -16.82
CA ILE A 500 -13.72 9.97 -17.59
C ILE A 500 -15.17 9.60 -17.90
N GLU A 501 -16.09 10.14 -17.12
CA GLU A 501 -17.53 9.89 -17.28
C GLU A 501 -18.16 10.87 -18.26
N VAL A 502 -18.80 10.32 -19.29
CA VAL A 502 -19.40 11.03 -20.41
C VAL A 502 -20.90 10.74 -20.41
N PHE A 503 -21.70 11.77 -20.17
CA PHE A 503 -23.15 11.67 -20.26
C PHE A 503 -23.58 12.00 -21.68
N VAL A 504 -24.24 11.05 -22.34
CA VAL A 504 -24.82 11.25 -23.66
C VAL A 504 -26.28 11.62 -23.47
N ASP A 505 -26.52 12.93 -23.54
CA ASP A 505 -27.78 13.58 -23.27
C ASP A 505 -28.61 13.65 -24.57
N THR A 506 -29.46 12.65 -24.73
CA THR A 506 -30.39 12.53 -25.85
C THR A 506 -31.80 12.45 -25.28
N PRO A 507 -32.75 13.30 -25.71
CA PRO A 507 -34.13 13.22 -25.28
C PRO A 507 -34.74 11.82 -25.52
N LEU A 508 -35.61 11.38 -24.61
CA LEU A 508 -36.23 10.05 -24.66
C LEU A 508 -36.98 9.83 -25.97
N GLU A 509 -37.65 10.86 -26.49
CA GLU A 509 -38.44 10.84 -27.72
C GLU A 509 -37.54 10.53 -28.93
N ILE A 510 -36.34 11.11 -28.96
CA ILE A 510 -35.33 10.87 -29.99
C ILE A 510 -34.72 9.46 -29.82
N CYS A 511 -34.55 9.00 -28.59
CA CYS A 511 -34.11 7.64 -28.29
C CYS A 511 -35.12 6.57 -28.73
N GLU A 512 -36.43 6.81 -28.53
CA GLU A 512 -37.51 5.92 -29.00
C GLU A 512 -37.61 5.91 -30.53
N GLN A 513 -37.45 7.06 -31.20
CA GLN A 513 -37.37 7.13 -32.67
C GLN A 513 -36.17 6.35 -33.24
N ARG A 514 -35.06 6.26 -32.48
CA ARG A 514 -33.82 5.55 -32.85
C ARG A 514 -33.76 4.10 -32.33
N ASP A 515 -34.90 3.47 -31.98
CA ASP A 515 -34.97 2.13 -31.38
C ASP A 515 -34.69 0.97 -32.36
N THR A 516 -33.46 0.89 -32.88
CA THR A 516 -33.02 -0.14 -33.84
C THR A 516 -33.10 -1.58 -33.30
N LYS A 517 -33.20 -1.77 -31.98
CA LYS A 517 -33.29 -3.08 -31.31
C LYS A 517 -34.70 -3.43 -30.82
N GLY A 518 -35.68 -2.54 -31.03
CA GLY A 518 -37.07 -2.72 -30.58
C GLY A 518 -37.22 -2.81 -29.05
N MET A 519 -36.27 -2.28 -28.29
CA MET A 519 -36.22 -2.37 -26.83
C MET A 519 -37.24 -1.45 -26.15
N TYR A 520 -37.46 -0.25 -26.68
CA TYR A 520 -38.54 0.63 -26.24
C TYR A 520 -39.89 0.06 -26.66
N ALA A 521 -40.00 -0.48 -27.88
CA ALA A 521 -41.22 -1.16 -28.33
C ALA A 521 -41.60 -2.35 -27.43
N LYS A 522 -40.62 -3.15 -26.99
CA LYS A 522 -40.81 -4.24 -26.00
C LYS A 522 -41.20 -3.72 -24.62
N ALA A 523 -40.55 -2.66 -24.13
CA ALA A 523 -40.89 -2.04 -22.85
C ALA A 523 -42.32 -1.46 -22.84
N ARG A 524 -42.74 -0.79 -23.93
CA ARG A 524 -44.11 -0.26 -24.10
C ARG A 524 -45.17 -1.36 -24.17
N ARG A 525 -44.83 -2.57 -24.62
CA ARG A 525 -45.69 -3.78 -24.56
C ARG A 525 -45.63 -4.52 -23.22
N GLY A 526 -44.87 -4.03 -22.25
CA GLY A 526 -44.74 -4.66 -20.92
C GLY A 526 -43.78 -5.85 -20.86
N GLU A 527 -43.05 -6.17 -21.93
CA GLU A 527 -42.08 -7.27 -21.96
C GLU A 527 -40.77 -6.96 -21.19
N ILE A 528 -40.53 -5.68 -20.86
CA ILE A 528 -39.36 -5.20 -20.12
C ILE A 528 -39.81 -4.17 -19.08
N HIS A 529 -39.53 -4.42 -17.80
CA HIS A 529 -39.90 -3.53 -16.69
C HIS A 529 -38.74 -2.64 -16.22
N GLY A 530 -39.07 -1.42 -15.74
CA GLY A 530 -38.16 -0.53 -15.03
C GLY A 530 -37.07 0.15 -15.87
N PHE A 531 -37.43 0.87 -16.94
CA PHE A 531 -36.48 1.67 -17.74
C PHE A 531 -36.16 3.03 -17.03
N THR A 532 -35.01 3.66 -17.30
CA THR A 532 -34.34 4.59 -16.33
C THR A 532 -33.72 5.86 -16.94
N GLY A 533 -33.67 6.99 -16.20
CA GLY A 533 -32.86 8.18 -16.55
C GLY A 533 -32.74 9.27 -15.46
N ILE A 534 -31.75 10.18 -15.63
CA ILE A 534 -31.45 11.43 -14.86
C ILE A 534 -30.83 11.15 -13.45
N ASP A 535 -29.82 11.86 -12.89
CA ASP A 535 -29.04 13.10 -13.22
C ASP A 535 -27.53 12.99 -12.83
N ASP A 536 -26.82 14.15 -12.75
CA ASP A 536 -25.57 14.62 -12.04
C ASP A 536 -24.48 15.27 -12.97
N PRO A 537 -23.41 15.95 -12.47
CA PRO A 537 -22.52 16.74 -13.34
C PRO A 537 -21.47 15.90 -14.10
N TYR A 538 -21.54 15.95 -15.43
CA TYR A 538 -20.74 15.13 -16.36
C TYR A 538 -20.17 15.93 -17.54
N VAL A 539 -19.29 15.31 -18.33
CA VAL A 539 -19.04 15.75 -19.71
C VAL A 539 -20.32 15.46 -20.50
N CYS A 540 -21.18 16.46 -20.63
CA CYS A 540 -22.45 16.35 -21.34
C CYS A 540 -22.25 16.53 -22.86
N LEU A 541 -22.72 15.53 -23.61
CA LEU A 541 -22.72 15.50 -25.07
C LEU A 541 -24.17 15.44 -25.58
N THR A 542 -24.60 16.47 -26.32
CA THR A 542 -25.89 16.46 -27.01
C THR A 542 -25.76 15.73 -28.36
N THR A 543 -26.82 15.02 -28.76
CA THR A 543 -26.84 14.27 -30.05
C THR A 543 -28.00 14.66 -30.97
N THR A 544 -28.61 15.81 -30.69
CA THR A 544 -29.60 16.52 -31.50
C THR A 544 -28.89 17.39 -32.53
N ASP A 545 -27.93 18.19 -32.06
CA ASP A 545 -27.33 19.31 -32.81
C ASP A 545 -25.84 19.11 -33.10
N CYS A 546 -25.27 17.98 -32.66
CA CYS A 546 -23.85 17.65 -32.80
C CYS A 546 -23.68 16.20 -33.28
N GLY A 547 -22.86 16.00 -34.32
CA GLY A 547 -22.64 14.69 -34.93
C GLY A 547 -21.91 13.72 -33.98
N PRO A 548 -22.06 12.39 -34.17
CA PRO A 548 -21.28 11.41 -33.40
C PRO A 548 -19.76 11.60 -33.53
N GLU A 549 -19.29 12.00 -34.71
CA GLU A 549 -17.87 12.29 -34.96
C GLU A 549 -17.39 13.55 -34.22
N ASP A 550 -18.13 14.65 -34.29
CA ASP A 550 -17.80 15.89 -33.58
C ASP A 550 -17.72 15.68 -32.06
N ASN A 551 -18.67 14.90 -31.53
CA ASN A 551 -18.70 14.46 -30.14
C ASN A 551 -17.48 13.60 -29.78
N ALA A 552 -17.09 12.64 -30.62
CA ALA A 552 -15.86 11.85 -30.43
C ALA A 552 -14.60 12.76 -30.47
N ARG A 553 -14.51 13.70 -31.43
CA ARG A 553 -13.43 14.70 -31.54
C ARG A 553 -13.40 15.68 -30.37
N ARG A 554 -14.53 15.94 -29.70
CA ARG A 554 -14.60 16.72 -28.46
C ARG A 554 -14.00 15.96 -27.28
N ILE A 555 -14.24 14.65 -27.19
CA ILE A 555 -13.59 13.79 -26.18
C ILE A 555 -12.07 13.70 -26.43
N VAL A 556 -11.63 13.55 -27.68
CA VAL A 556 -10.19 13.58 -28.03
C VAL A 556 -9.51 14.88 -27.57
N ARG A 557 -10.16 16.05 -27.78
CA ARG A 557 -9.65 17.33 -27.28
C ARG A 557 -9.52 17.35 -25.76
N LEU A 558 -10.53 16.88 -25.02
CA LEU A 558 -10.48 16.75 -23.56
C LEU A 558 -9.34 15.82 -23.09
N LEU A 559 -9.05 14.74 -23.82
CA LEU A 559 -7.95 13.82 -23.50
C LEU A 559 -6.57 14.47 -23.72
N ILE A 560 -6.43 15.32 -24.74
CA ILE A 560 -5.21 16.12 -24.96
C ILE A 560 -5.05 17.17 -23.86
N GLU A 561 -6.11 17.90 -23.50
CA GLU A 561 -6.13 18.87 -22.40
C GLU A 561 -5.75 18.24 -21.04
N ARG A 562 -6.16 16.98 -20.81
CA ARG A 562 -5.79 16.20 -19.62
C ARG A 562 -4.46 15.46 -19.74
N GLY A 563 -3.75 15.56 -20.87
CA GLY A 563 -2.45 14.93 -21.10
C GLY A 563 -2.47 13.41 -21.30
N PHE A 564 -3.64 12.79 -21.47
CA PHE A 564 -3.80 11.37 -21.81
C PHE A 564 -3.46 11.05 -23.27
N LEU A 565 -3.40 12.07 -24.12
CA LEU A 565 -2.89 12.00 -25.49
C LEU A 565 -1.84 13.09 -25.68
N GLY A 566 -0.81 12.82 -26.48
CA GLY A 566 0.11 13.87 -26.92
C GLY A 566 -0.59 14.85 -27.86
N SER A 567 -0.21 16.13 -27.82
CA SER A 567 -0.56 17.06 -28.88
C SER A 567 0.10 16.59 -30.19
N SER A 568 -0.70 16.34 -31.22
CA SER A 568 -0.17 15.87 -32.50
C SER A 568 0.72 16.96 -33.11
N LYS A 569 1.91 16.59 -33.60
CA LYS A 569 2.81 17.51 -34.34
C LYS A 569 2.35 17.66 -35.80
N THR A 570 1.05 17.76 -36.02
CA THR A 570 0.43 17.56 -37.35
C THR A 570 -0.47 18.73 -37.75
N GLU A 571 -0.05 19.96 -37.48
CA GLU A 571 -0.63 21.15 -38.11
C GLU A 571 0.44 21.90 -38.94
N THR A 572 0.05 22.28 -40.16
CA THR A 572 0.79 23.13 -41.12
C THR A 572 2.17 22.65 -41.60
N LYS A 573 2.17 21.63 -42.46
CA LYS A 573 2.77 21.83 -43.80
C LYS A 573 1.64 22.09 -44.78
N GLY A 574 1.44 23.35 -45.13
CA GLY A 574 0.49 23.75 -46.16
C GLY A 574 0.85 23.10 -47.50
N ARG A 575 -0.19 22.74 -48.27
CA ARG A 575 -0.03 22.45 -49.69
C ARG A 575 0.03 23.80 -50.40
N ASP A 576 1.23 24.21 -50.81
CA ASP A 576 1.35 25.15 -51.93
C ASP A 576 1.33 24.34 -53.24
N HIS A 577 0.70 24.92 -54.26
CA HIS A 577 0.46 24.34 -55.58
C HIS A 577 1.65 24.48 -56.53
#